data_AF-A0A816HN70-F1
#
_entry.id   AF-A0A816HN70-F1
#
_cell.length_a   1.000
_cell.length_b   1.000
_cell.length_c   1.000
_cell.angle_alpha   90.00
_cell.angle_beta   90.00
_cell.angle_gamma   90.00
#
_symmetry.space_group_name_H-M   'P 1'
#
loop_
_entity.id
_entity.type
_entity.pdbx_description
1 polymer ?
#
loop_
_entity_poly.entity_id
_entity_poly.type
_entity_poly.pdbx_seq_one_letter_code
_entity_poly.pdbx_strand_id
1 'polypeptide(L)'
;MSMVGLTLLGKLNRILCAAKHGDPQIPFGDINVIFFGDYLQYRPVYDAPLHTDFSPENKKKSDNVLHMRTEDKRYLQLLERLRQGQCSYEDYELLLTRVVGQSTVSLREPPWNQ
;
A
#
# COMPACT_ATOMS: atom_id res chain seq x y z
N MET A 1 -6.72 2.99 -2.40
CA MET A 1 -7.04 1.95 -3.42
C MET A 1 -6.28 0.64 -3.26
N SER A 2 -5.13 0.58 -2.58
CA SER A 2 -4.29 -0.65 -2.54
C SER A 2 -4.97 -1.89 -1.93
N MET A 3 -5.87 -1.70 -0.96
CA MET A 3 -6.61 -2.79 -0.31
C MET A 3 -7.92 -3.18 -1.01
N VAL A 4 -8.31 -2.45 -2.07
CA VAL A 4 -9.54 -2.75 -2.82
C VAL A 4 -9.19 -3.71 -3.95
N GLY A 5 -9.76 -4.91 -3.90
CA GLY A 5 -9.51 -5.92 -4.91
C GLY A 5 -10.39 -5.79 -6.16
N LEU A 6 -9.96 -6.45 -7.23
CA LEU A 6 -10.60 -6.39 -8.54
C LEU A 6 -12.04 -6.92 -8.52
N THR A 7 -12.36 -7.85 -7.64
CA THR A 7 -13.72 -8.40 -7.52
C THR A 7 -14.70 -7.31 -7.06
N LEU A 8 -14.33 -6.56 -6.02
CA LEU A 8 -15.15 -5.46 -5.51
C LEU A 8 -15.23 -4.31 -6.53
N LEU A 9 -14.11 -3.97 -7.17
CA LEU A 9 -14.07 -2.90 -8.17
C LEU A 9 -14.93 -3.22 -9.39
N GLY A 10 -14.89 -4.47 -9.87
CA GLY A 10 -15.74 -4.95 -10.97
C GLY A 10 -17.23 -4.94 -10.62
N LYS A 11 -17.59 -5.31 -9.38
CA LYS A 11 -18.98 -5.18 -8.89
C LYS A 11 -19.44 -3.74 -8.89
N LEU A 12 -18.60 -2.82 -8.40
CA LEU A 12 -18.91 -1.39 -8.36
C LEU A 12 -19.10 -0.83 -9.78
N ASN A 13 -18.23 -1.19 -10.73
CA ASN A 13 -18.40 -0.83 -12.14
C ASN A 13 -19.77 -1.28 -12.68
N ARG A 14 -20.13 -2.56 -12.48
CA ARG A 14 -21.41 -3.11 -12.96
C ARG A 14 -22.62 -2.40 -12.35
N ILE A 15 -22.58 -2.10 -11.05
CA ILE A 15 -23.68 -1.41 -10.36
C ILE A 15 -23.83 0.02 -10.89
N LEU A 16 -22.73 0.74 -11.09
CA LEU A 16 -22.77 2.12 -11.59
C LEU A 16 -23.26 2.20 -13.04
N CYS A 17 -22.77 1.33 -13.93
CA CYS A 17 -23.26 1.24 -15.31
C CYS A 17 -24.76 0.97 -15.34
N ALA A 18 -25.25 0.02 -14.53
CA ALA A 18 -26.67 -0.31 -14.44
C ALA A 18 -27.51 0.87 -13.91
N ALA A 19 -27.07 1.54 -12.84
CA ALA A 19 -27.78 2.66 -12.24
C ALA A 19 -27.86 3.88 -13.18
N LYS A 20 -26.79 4.11 -13.97
CA LYS A 20 -26.74 5.21 -14.94
C LYS A 20 -27.47 4.92 -16.25
N HIS A 21 -27.95 3.69 -16.46
CA HIS A 21 -28.40 3.21 -17.77
C HIS A 21 -27.35 3.48 -18.86
N GLY A 22 -26.07 3.43 -18.46
CA GLY A 22 -24.94 3.74 -19.33
C GLY A 22 -24.53 2.52 -20.13
N ASP A 23 -23.83 2.76 -21.24
CA ASP A 23 -23.22 1.70 -22.04
C ASP A 23 -22.25 0.88 -21.15
N PRO A 24 -22.38 -0.46 -21.09
CA PRO A 24 -21.46 -1.35 -20.38
C PRO A 24 -19.99 -1.23 -20.83
N GLN A 25 -19.72 -0.69 -22.02
CA GLN A 25 -18.37 -0.43 -22.53
C GLN A 25 -17.73 0.81 -21.90
N ILE A 26 -18.53 1.71 -21.30
CA ILE A 26 -18.03 2.90 -20.63
C ILE A 26 -17.77 2.56 -19.15
N PRO A 27 -16.53 2.67 -18.67
CA PRO A 27 -16.21 2.41 -17.27
C PRO A 27 -17.04 3.27 -16.33
N PHE A 28 -17.50 2.66 -15.26
CA PHE A 28 -18.25 3.27 -14.15
C PHE A 28 -19.50 4.07 -14.59
N GLY A 29 -20.05 3.79 -15.78
CA GLY A 29 -21.26 4.45 -16.28
C GLY A 29 -21.05 5.96 -16.50
N ASP A 30 -19.89 6.34 -17.04
CA ASP A 30 -19.48 7.73 -17.31
C ASP A 30 -19.30 8.59 -16.04
N ILE A 31 -19.06 7.93 -14.91
CA ILE A 31 -18.73 8.61 -13.65
C ILE A 31 -17.22 8.83 -13.60
N ASN A 32 -16.81 10.08 -13.38
CA ASN A 32 -15.41 10.42 -13.14
C ASN A 32 -14.96 9.81 -11.80
N VAL A 33 -14.07 8.82 -11.86
CA VAL A 33 -13.52 8.15 -10.67
C VAL A 33 -12.05 8.51 -10.52
N ILE A 34 -11.68 9.01 -9.34
CA ILE A 34 -10.29 9.33 -8.98
C ILE A 34 -9.78 8.26 -8.02
N PHE A 35 -8.74 7.54 -8.44
CA PHE A 35 -8.06 6.55 -7.62
C PHE A 35 -6.84 7.16 -6.92
N PHE A 36 -6.80 7.04 -5.59
CA PHE A 36 -5.66 7.45 -4.78
C PHE A 36 -5.29 6.38 -3.75
N GLY A 37 -4.00 6.25 -3.46
CA GLY A 37 -3.47 5.36 -2.44
C GLY A 37 -2.04 4.91 -2.74
N ASP A 38 -1.47 4.16 -1.80
CA ASP A 38 -0.10 3.63 -1.93
C ASP A 38 -0.15 2.11 -2.10
N TYR A 39 0.09 1.65 -3.33
CA TYR A 39 -0.01 0.25 -3.70
C TYR A 39 1.13 -0.63 -3.15
N LEU A 40 2.17 -0.02 -2.58
CA LEU A 40 3.26 -0.72 -1.89
C LEU A 40 3.00 -0.93 -0.39
N GLN A 41 1.92 -0.38 0.18
CA GLN A 41 1.57 -0.61 1.59
C GLN A 41 0.90 -1.96 1.77
N TYR A 42 -0.43 -2.01 1.67
CA TYR A 42 -1.20 -3.23 1.90
C TYR A 42 -1.94 -3.67 0.65
N ARG A 43 -1.86 -4.96 0.35
CA ARG A 43 -2.61 -5.61 -0.73
C ARG A 43 -4.06 -5.88 -0.31
N PRO A 44 -4.97 -6.13 -1.26
CA PRO A 44 -6.31 -6.60 -0.93
C PRO A 44 -6.26 -7.93 -0.19
N VAL A 45 -7.17 -8.12 0.75
CA VAL A 45 -7.27 -9.35 1.53
C VAL A 45 -8.04 -10.39 0.69
N TYR A 46 -7.39 -11.52 0.39
CA TYR A 46 -7.94 -12.60 -0.43
C TYR A 46 -8.45 -12.18 -1.83
N ASP A 47 -7.91 -11.12 -2.43
CA ASP A 47 -8.31 -10.65 -3.77
C ASP A 47 -7.09 -10.09 -4.53
N ALA A 48 -7.22 -9.96 -5.84
CA ALA A 48 -6.17 -9.44 -6.70
C ALA A 48 -6.09 -7.90 -6.62
N PRO A 49 -4.89 -7.31 -6.51
CA PRO A 49 -4.71 -5.86 -6.55
C PRO A 49 -4.94 -5.28 -7.95
N LEU A 50 -5.27 -4.00 -8.00
CA LEU A 50 -5.42 -3.27 -9.27
C LEU A 50 -4.11 -3.13 -10.05
N HIS A 51 -2.98 -3.02 -9.33
CA HIS A 51 -1.65 -2.92 -9.91
C HIS A 51 -0.73 -3.97 -9.29
N THR A 52 -0.07 -4.76 -10.14
CA THR A 52 0.83 -5.86 -9.75
C THR A 52 2.29 -5.58 -10.09
N ASP A 53 2.55 -4.70 -11.07
CA ASP A 53 3.87 -4.56 -11.67
C ASP A 53 4.68 -3.48 -10.95
N PHE A 54 5.44 -3.93 -9.95
CA PHE A 54 6.50 -3.14 -9.34
C PHE A 54 7.86 -3.65 -9.84
N SER A 55 8.06 -3.68 -11.17
CA SER A 55 9.39 -3.97 -11.69
C SER A 55 10.37 -2.89 -11.20
N PRO A 56 11.52 -3.27 -10.61
CA PRO A 56 12.55 -2.33 -10.17
C PRO A 56 13.27 -1.64 -11.35
N GLU A 57 13.01 -2.04 -12.59
CA GLU A 57 13.71 -1.53 -13.75
C GLU A 57 13.14 -0.17 -14.19
N ASN A 58 13.93 0.88 -13.97
CA ASN A 58 13.73 2.27 -14.40
C ASN A 58 12.69 3.11 -13.67
N LYS A 59 12.62 3.05 -12.33
CA LYS A 59 12.15 4.22 -11.58
C LYS A 59 13.22 5.31 -11.66
N LYS A 60 13.11 6.24 -12.62
CA LYS A 60 13.73 7.56 -12.48
C LYS A 60 13.36 8.05 -11.08
N LYS A 61 14.36 8.37 -10.27
CA LYS A 61 14.19 8.93 -8.93
C LYS A 61 13.27 10.15 -9.09
N SER A 62 11.98 9.98 -8.84
CA SER A 62 11.09 11.13 -8.80
C SER A 62 11.52 11.86 -7.55
N ASP A 63 11.99 13.10 -7.68
CA ASP A 63 12.22 14.01 -6.56
C ASP A 63 10.89 14.44 -5.91
N ASN A 64 9.95 13.50 -5.79
CA ASN A 64 8.76 13.65 -4.99
C ASN A 64 9.24 13.69 -3.55
N VAL A 65 9.33 14.90 -3.01
CA VAL A 65 9.51 15.13 -1.58
C VAL A 65 8.41 14.34 -0.88
N LEU A 66 8.80 13.24 -0.23
CA LEU A 66 7.91 12.46 0.62
C LEU A 66 7.52 13.36 1.77
N HIS A 67 6.36 13.99 1.68
CA HIS A 67 5.78 14.75 2.78
C HIS A 67 5.19 13.76 3.78
N MET A 68 6.06 13.03 4.47
CA MET A 68 5.64 12.19 5.59
C MET A 68 5.44 13.05 6.83
N ARG A 69 4.76 12.49 7.84
CA ARG A 69 4.39 13.18 9.09
C ARG A 69 5.59 13.45 10.03
N THR A 70 6.80 13.50 9.51
CA THR A 70 8.04 13.64 10.29
C THR A 70 9.08 14.46 9.54
N GLU A 71 9.80 15.29 10.28
CA GLU A 71 10.91 16.11 9.76
C GLU A 71 12.27 15.41 9.92
N ASP A 72 12.31 14.25 10.56
CA ASP A 72 13.53 13.46 10.78
C ASP A 72 14.02 12.86 9.46
N LYS A 73 15.03 13.51 8.87
CA LYS A 73 15.65 13.10 7.60
C LYS A 73 16.19 11.66 7.64
N ARG A 74 16.74 11.21 8.77
CA ARG A 74 17.29 9.86 8.89
C ARG A 74 16.17 8.83 8.83
N TYR A 75 15.06 9.11 9.50
CA TYR A 75 13.89 8.26 9.47
C TYR A 75 13.17 8.26 8.11
N LEU A 76 13.08 9.41 7.44
CA LEU A 76 12.54 9.49 6.08
C LEU A 76 13.32 8.62 5.08
N GLN A 77 14.65 8.64 5.17
CA GLN A 77 15.51 7.78 4.35
C GLN A 77 15.29 6.30 4.64
N LEU A 78 15.12 5.93 5.91
CA LEU A 78 14.77 4.56 6.30
C LEU A 78 13.43 4.14 5.70
N LEU A 79 12.40 4.97 5.77
CA LEU A 79 11.06 4.64 5.26
C LEU A 79 11.05 4.45 3.73
N GLU A 80 11.83 5.23 2.98
CA GLU A 80 11.95 5.04 1.54
C GLU A 80 12.68 3.74 1.20
N ARG A 81 13.78 3.42 1.88
CA ARG A 81 14.45 2.12 1.72
C ARG A 81 13.53 0.96 2.06
N LEU A 82 12.77 1.06 3.16
CA LEU A 82 11.79 0.06 3.56
C LEU A 82 10.73 -0.15 2.48
N ARG A 83 10.21 0.93 1.90
CA ARG A 83 9.23 0.88 0.81
C ARG A 83 9.73 0.15 -0.43
N GLN A 84 11.02 0.27 -0.76
CA GLN A 84 11.63 -0.42 -1.90
C GLN A 84 12.20 -1.81 -1.54
N GLY A 85 12.12 -2.24 -0.27
CA GLY A 85 12.73 -3.50 0.17
C GLY A 85 14.26 -3.48 0.23
N GLN A 86 14.86 -2.30 0.40
CA GLN A 86 16.31 -2.06 0.40
C GLN A 86 16.86 -1.71 1.80
N CYS A 87 16.32 -2.31 2.86
CA CYS A 87 16.77 -2.04 4.23
C CYS A 87 18.21 -2.50 4.47
N SER A 88 18.95 -1.69 5.21
CA SER A 88 20.30 -1.98 5.72
C SER A 88 20.27 -2.49 7.17
N TYR A 89 21.41 -2.98 7.66
CA TYR A 89 21.54 -3.37 9.07
C TYR A 89 21.41 -2.16 10.01
N GLU A 90 21.90 -0.99 9.58
CA GLU A 90 21.75 0.27 10.32
C GLU A 90 20.30 0.72 10.44
N ASP A 91 19.45 0.38 9.45
CA ASP A 91 18.01 0.62 9.51
C ASP A 91 17.34 -0.24 10.58
N TYR A 92 17.75 -1.51 10.67
CA TYR A 92 17.28 -2.42 11.71
C TYR A 92 17.65 -1.92 13.12
N GLU A 93 18.90 -1.54 13.34
CA GLU A 93 19.36 -0.97 14.62
C GLU A 93 18.60 0.32 14.96
N LEU A 94 18.33 1.18 13.97
CA LEU A 94 17.51 2.38 14.17
C LEU A 94 16.08 2.04 14.63
N LEU A 95 15.46 1.00 14.07
CA LEU A 95 14.12 0.55 14.49
C LEU A 95 14.11 0.02 15.93
N LEU A 96 15.17 -0.69 16.35
CA LEU A 96 15.29 -1.18 17.73
C LEU A 96 15.26 -0.04 18.76
N THR A 97 15.82 1.12 18.43
CA THR A 97 15.77 2.29 19.32
C THR A 97 14.35 2.83 19.56
N ARG A 98 13.37 2.42 18.75
CA ARG A 98 11.98 2.90 18.80
C ARG A 98 10.99 1.89 19.37
N VAL A 99 11.48 0.73 19.85
CA VAL A 99 10.65 -0.21 20.58
C VAL A 99 10.37 0.38 21.96
N VAL A 100 9.13 0.84 22.16
CA VAL A 100 8.68 1.36 23.46
C VAL A 100 8.19 0.19 24.31
N GLY A 101 8.97 -0.17 25.34
CA GLY A 101 8.63 -1.22 26.32
C GLY A 101 9.38 -2.54 26.12
N GLN A 102 9.48 -3.36 27.17
CA GLN A 102 9.97 -4.73 27.06
C GLN A 102 8.92 -5.58 26.34
N SER A 103 9.22 -6.08 25.14
CA SER A 103 8.31 -7.00 24.44
C SER A 103 8.38 -8.37 25.11
N THR A 104 7.54 -8.61 26.12
CA THR A 104 7.27 -9.94 26.66
C THR A 104 6.35 -10.77 25.75
N VAL A 105 5.86 -10.17 24.66
CA VAL A 105 4.96 -10.82 23.71
C VAL A 105 5.77 -11.69 22.74
N SER A 106 5.80 -13.00 23.00
CA SER A 106 6.34 -13.99 22.08
C SER A 106 5.35 -14.25 20.94
N LEU A 107 5.76 -14.00 19.69
CA LEU A 107 4.99 -14.38 18.50
C LEU A 107 4.91 -15.91 18.32
N ARG A 108 5.70 -16.67 19.08
CA ARG A 108 5.70 -18.15 19.07
C ARG A 108 4.68 -18.73 20.06
N GLU A 109 4.17 -17.91 20.97
CA GLU A 109 3.23 -18.32 22.00
C GLU A 109 1.83 -17.73 21.71
N PRO A 110 0.75 -18.41 22.12
CA PRO A 110 -0.62 -17.90 21.97
C PRO A 110 -0.78 -16.51 22.64
N PRO A 111 -1.68 -15.65 22.14
CA PRO A 111 -2.83 -15.94 21.27
C PRO A 111 -2.58 -15.82 19.76
N TRP A 112 -1.35 -15.52 19.33
CA TRP A 112 -1.06 -15.17 17.94
C TRP A 112 -0.88 -16.37 16.99
N ASN A 113 -0.80 -17.59 17.53
CA ASN A 113 -0.50 -18.83 16.80
C ASN A 113 -1.68 -19.84 16.74
N GLN A 114 -2.93 -19.36 16.85
CA GLN A 114 -4.13 -20.18 16.66
C GLN A 114 -4.56 -20.26 15.20
#